data_AF-A0A6J8EEJ3-F1
#
_entry.id   AF-A0A6J8EEJ3-F1
#
_cell.length_a   1.000
_cell.length_b   1.000
_cell.length_c   1.000
_cell.angle_alpha   90.00
_cell.angle_beta   90.00
_cell.angle_gamma   90.00
#
_symmetry.space_group_name_H-M   'P 1'
#
loop_
_entity.id
_entity.type
_entity.pdbx_description
1 polymer ?
#
loop_
_entity_poly.entity_id
_entity_poly.type
_entity_poly.pdbx_seq_one_letter_code
_entity_poly.pdbx_strand_id
1 'polypeptide(L)'
;MIIYRCKISGDELFSDAFEPMIVKEDFFYEIEGKNISVSNKIDESAIGANASAEEGGEGTEDLVETKINVIYSHKLQETSFDKKGYQTFIKEYIKVLLTKIEEEKGKEAADDFKKRAATGVKKVLENFKNWQFFQGENMADGGMIVLMDYREDGVTPYFWFVKDGIIAEKY
;
A
#
# COMPACT_ATOMS: atom_id res chain seq x y z
N MET A 1 -10.36 -15.17 4.76
CA MET A 1 -9.85 -13.81 4.53
C MET A 1 -8.64 -13.94 3.61
N ILE A 2 -8.47 -13.02 2.65
CA ILE A 2 -7.32 -13.02 1.74
C ILE A 2 -6.45 -11.81 2.05
N ILE A 3 -5.17 -12.06 2.30
CA ILE A 3 -4.16 -11.01 2.45
C ILE A 3 -3.30 -10.95 1.19
N TYR A 4 -3.11 -9.76 0.66
CA TYR A 4 -2.28 -9.50 -0.50
C TYR A 4 -0.92 -8.95 -0.05
N ARG A 5 0.13 -9.74 -0.27
CA ARG A 5 1.50 -9.42 0.14
C ARG A 5 2.37 -9.01 -1.03
N CYS A 6 3.37 -8.17 -0.76
CA CYS A 6 4.44 -7.90 -1.70
C CYS A 6 5.25 -9.18 -1.97
N LYS A 7 5.39 -9.56 -3.24
CA LYS A 7 6.19 -10.72 -3.66
C LYS A 7 7.69 -10.60 -3.31
N ILE A 8 8.19 -9.37 -3.14
CA ILE A 8 9.61 -9.10 -2.87
C ILE A 8 9.86 -8.97 -1.36
N SER A 9 9.12 -8.10 -0.66
CA SER A 9 9.37 -7.86 0.77
C SER A 9 8.61 -8.80 1.71
N GLY A 10 7.50 -9.41 1.26
CA GLY A 10 6.59 -10.18 2.11
C GLY A 10 5.62 -9.34 2.93
N ASP A 11 5.70 -8.00 2.85
CA ASP A 11 4.82 -7.09 3.58
C ASP A 11 3.37 -7.21 3.13
N GLU A 12 2.44 -7.08 4.07
CA GLU A 12 1.02 -6.93 3.75
C GLU A 12 0.77 -5.57 3.12
N LEU A 13 0.03 -5.54 2.01
CA LEU A 13 -0.27 -4.32 1.28
C LEU A 13 -1.75 -3.95 1.37
N PHE A 14 -2.63 -4.94 1.24
CA PHE A 14 -4.08 -4.81 1.40
C PHE A 14 -4.73 -6.19 1.61
N SER A 15 -6.05 -6.24 1.81
CA SER A 15 -6.84 -7.48 1.93
C SER A 15 -8.09 -7.48 1.06
N ASP A 16 -8.78 -8.63 0.98
CA ASP A 16 -10.10 -8.75 0.34
C ASP A 16 -11.22 -7.98 1.07
N ALA A 17 -10.94 -7.37 2.22
CA ALA A 17 -11.90 -6.47 2.88
C ALA A 17 -12.10 -5.13 2.13
N PHE A 18 -11.23 -4.80 1.17
CA PHE A 18 -11.23 -3.52 0.44
C PHE A 18 -11.78 -3.66 -0.98
N GLU A 19 -12.84 -4.46 -1.15
CA GLU A 19 -13.51 -4.66 -2.44
C GLU A 19 -14.33 -3.42 -2.89
N PRO A 20 -14.45 -3.19 -4.22
CA PRO A 20 -13.94 -4.03 -5.30
C PRO A 20 -12.46 -3.75 -5.64
N MET A 21 -11.70 -4.82 -5.91
CA MET A 21 -10.39 -4.75 -6.54
C MET A 21 -10.53 -4.82 -8.06
N ILE A 22 -10.13 -3.76 -8.76
CA ILE A 22 -10.29 -3.63 -10.22
C ILE A 22 -8.92 -3.73 -10.88
N VAL A 23 -8.84 -4.37 -12.04
CA VAL A 23 -7.62 -4.36 -12.86
C VAL A 23 -7.59 -3.08 -13.70
N LYS A 24 -6.54 -2.26 -13.54
CA LYS A 24 -6.29 -1.03 -14.30
C LYS A 24 -5.06 -1.16 -15.19
N GLU A 25 -5.17 -0.67 -16.43
CA GLU A 25 -4.10 -0.69 -17.44
C GLU A 25 -3.50 -2.09 -17.68
N ASP A 26 -4.27 -3.14 -17.36
CA ASP A 26 -3.83 -4.54 -17.30
C ASP A 26 -2.55 -4.77 -16.47
N PHE A 27 -2.20 -3.85 -15.58
CA PHE A 27 -0.91 -3.86 -14.87
C PHE A 27 -1.06 -3.61 -13.37
N PHE A 28 -2.06 -2.83 -12.98
CA PHE A 28 -2.33 -2.51 -11.58
C PHE A 28 -3.58 -3.21 -11.08
N TYR A 29 -3.57 -3.59 -9.80
CA TYR A 29 -4.78 -3.65 -9.02
C TYR A 29 -5.08 -2.26 -8.46
N GLU A 30 -6.32 -1.83 -8.57
CA GLU A 30 -6.86 -0.62 -7.97
C GLU A 30 -7.86 -0.99 -6.88
N ILE A 31 -7.72 -0.39 -5.69
CA ILE A 31 -8.72 -0.45 -4.62
C ILE A 31 -9.06 0.98 -4.16
N GLU A 32 -10.25 1.14 -3.62
CA GLU A 32 -10.69 2.38 -3.00
C GLU A 32 -10.48 2.34 -1.47
N GLY A 33 -9.92 3.40 -0.91
CA GLY A 33 -9.79 3.58 0.52
C GLY A 33 -10.88 4.50 1.08
N LYS A 34 -10.88 4.66 2.40
CA LYS A 34 -11.80 5.53 3.14
C LYS A 34 -11.05 6.25 4.25
N ASN A 35 -11.47 7.48 4.52
CA ASN A 35 -11.07 8.20 5.71
C ASN A 35 -11.76 7.59 6.93
N ILE A 36 -11.00 7.29 7.98
CA ILE A 36 -11.46 6.73 9.25
C ILE A 36 -10.98 7.62 10.40
N SER A 37 -11.76 7.67 11.48
CA SER A 37 -11.37 8.32 12.72
C SER A 37 -10.72 7.30 13.64
N VAL A 38 -9.47 7.54 14.03
CA VAL A 38 -8.71 6.73 14.97
C VAL A 38 -8.57 7.54 16.26
N SER A 39 -9.00 6.98 17.38
CA SER A 39 -8.87 7.60 18.70
C SER A 39 -7.82 6.87 19.51
N ASN A 40 -6.96 7.63 20.20
CA ASN A 40 -5.97 7.09 21.14
C ASN A 40 -6.57 6.76 22.52
N LYS A 41 -7.91 6.74 22.66
CA LYS A 41 -8.57 6.31 23.89
C LYS A 41 -8.15 4.88 24.21
N ILE A 42 -7.35 4.73 25.27
CA ILE A 42 -7.17 3.45 25.92
C ILE A 42 -8.51 3.14 26.59
N ASP A 43 -9.12 2.01 26.23
CA ASP A 43 -10.32 1.55 26.92
C ASP A 43 -9.94 1.25 28.37
N GLU A 44 -10.32 2.12 29.31
CA GLU A 44 -9.99 2.01 30.74
C GLU A 44 -10.47 0.66 31.33
N SER A 45 -11.43 -0.02 30.69
CA SER A 45 -11.86 -1.37 31.10
C SER A 45 -10.86 -2.48 30.77
N ALA A 46 -9.90 -2.23 29.87
CA ALA A 46 -8.82 -3.15 29.51
C ALA A 46 -7.57 -3.00 30.41
N ILE A 47 -7.48 -1.92 31.20
CA ILE A 47 -6.44 -1.74 32.21
C ILE A 47 -6.89 -2.50 33.45
N GLY A 48 -6.52 -3.79 33.51
CA GLY A 48 -6.86 -4.69 34.60
C GLY A 48 -6.63 -4.04 35.97
N ALA A 49 -7.66 -4.14 36.80
CA ALA A 49 -7.75 -3.60 38.14
C ALA A 49 -6.45 -3.78 38.95
N ASN A 50 -5.67 -2.71 39.08
CA ASN A 50 -4.81 -2.52 40.24
C ASN A 50 -4.91 -1.07 40.69
N ALA A 51 -5.95 -0.81 41.48
CA ALA A 51 -6.15 0.48 42.14
C ALA A 51 -5.08 0.66 43.22
N SER A 52 -4.00 1.37 42.89
CA SER A 52 -3.19 2.06 43.88
C SER A 52 -3.23 3.54 43.52
N ALA A 53 -4.05 4.26 44.26
CA ALA A 53 -4.22 5.70 44.19
C ALA A 53 -2.91 6.41 44.54
N GLU A 54 -2.44 7.32 43.69
CA GLU A 54 -1.86 8.62 44.06
C GLU A 54 -2.08 9.62 42.91
N GLU A 55 -2.25 10.87 43.29
CA GLU A 55 -2.67 12.04 42.52
C GLU A 55 -1.75 12.42 41.35
N GLY A 56 -2.33 13.07 40.33
CA GLY A 56 -1.57 13.83 39.34
C GLY A 56 -2.31 13.98 38.03
N GLY A 57 -3.12 15.04 37.92
CA GLY A 57 -3.88 15.32 36.70
C GLY A 57 -3.01 15.67 35.50
N GLU A 58 -3.47 15.24 34.34
CA GLU A 58 -3.59 16.03 33.11
C GLU A 58 -4.61 15.26 32.28
N GLY A 59 -5.77 15.87 31.99
CA GLY A 59 -6.72 15.27 31.07
C GLY A 59 -6.04 15.18 29.71
N THR A 60 -5.59 13.99 29.31
CA THR A 60 -5.13 13.76 27.95
C THR A 60 -6.33 14.00 27.04
N GLU A 61 -6.32 15.13 26.33
CA GLU A 61 -7.32 15.43 25.33
C GLU A 61 -7.44 14.25 24.37
N ASP A 62 -8.65 13.78 24.15
CA ASP A 62 -8.93 12.68 23.24
C ASP A 62 -8.59 13.11 21.81
N LEU A 63 -7.37 12.81 21.37
CA LEU A 63 -6.96 13.08 20.00
C LEU A 63 -7.63 12.07 19.07
N VAL A 64 -8.63 12.56 18.32
CA VAL A 64 -9.24 11.85 17.20
C VAL A 64 -8.52 12.30 15.93
N GLU A 65 -7.73 11.40 15.35
CA GLU A 65 -7.02 11.64 14.11
C GLU A 65 -7.75 10.99 12.94
N THR A 66 -7.81 11.70 11.80
CA THR A 66 -8.30 11.11 10.55
C THR A 66 -7.14 10.39 9.85
N LYS A 67 -7.34 9.11 9.51
CA LYS A 67 -6.39 8.27 8.78
C LYS A 67 -7.07 7.64 7.57
N ILE A 68 -6.30 7.21 6.58
CA ILE A 68 -6.84 6.39 5.48
C ILE A 68 -6.75 4.92 5.90
N ASN A 69 -7.88 4.21 5.81
CA ASN A 69 -8.03 2.84 6.29
C ASN A 69 -6.99 1.85 5.73
N VAL A 70 -6.67 1.91 4.43
CA VAL A 70 -5.67 1.03 3.79
C VAL A 70 -4.29 1.26 4.41
N ILE A 71 -3.87 2.52 4.50
CA ILE A 71 -2.58 2.91 5.08
C ILE A 71 -2.51 2.50 6.55
N TYR A 72 -3.57 2.78 7.32
CA TYR A 72 -3.61 2.48 8.75
C TYR A 72 -3.62 0.96 9.04
N SER A 73 -4.45 0.21 8.33
CA SER A 73 -4.64 -1.23 8.58
C SER A 73 -3.41 -2.06 8.21
N HIS A 74 -2.69 -1.65 7.17
CA HIS A 74 -1.50 -2.35 6.67
C HIS A 74 -0.19 -1.61 7.02
N LYS A 75 -0.30 -0.56 7.85
CA LYS A 75 0.82 0.26 8.34
C LYS A 75 1.79 0.70 7.24
N LEU A 76 1.23 1.10 6.10
CA LEU A 76 2.02 1.56 4.97
C LEU A 76 2.80 2.82 5.34
N GLN A 77 4.07 2.86 4.95
CA GLN A 77 4.98 3.96 5.25
C GLN A 77 5.05 4.92 4.07
N GLU A 78 4.80 6.20 4.30
CA GLU A 78 4.94 7.22 3.25
C GLU A 78 6.41 7.38 2.86
N THR A 79 6.65 7.57 1.56
CA THR A 79 7.96 7.86 0.99
C THR A 79 7.81 8.89 -0.12
N SER A 80 8.94 9.37 -0.65
CA SER A 80 8.93 10.39 -1.69
C SER A 80 9.93 10.08 -2.79
N PHE A 81 9.59 10.48 -4.01
CA PHE A 81 10.45 10.36 -5.17
C PHE A 81 10.43 11.66 -5.96
N ASP A 82 11.59 12.03 -6.51
CA ASP A 82 11.56 12.83 -7.73
C ASP A 82 11.27 11.91 -8.93
N LYS A 83 10.84 12.51 -10.06
CA LYS A 83 10.44 11.74 -11.24
C LYS A 83 11.55 10.83 -11.79
N LYS A 84 12.82 11.24 -11.69
CA LYS A 84 13.97 10.48 -12.18
C LYS A 84 14.33 9.34 -11.22
N GLY A 85 14.23 9.58 -9.92
CA GLY A 85 14.37 8.60 -8.86
C GLY A 85 13.35 7.48 -9.02
N TYR A 86 12.07 7.85 -9.19
CA TYR A 86 11.02 6.86 -9.43
C TYR A 86 11.24 6.08 -10.74
N GLN A 87 11.64 6.75 -11.82
CA GLN A 87 11.98 6.07 -13.08
C GLN A 87 13.11 5.05 -12.92
N THR A 88 14.08 5.33 -12.05
CA THR A 88 15.19 4.42 -11.78
C THR A 88 14.69 3.24 -10.96
N PHE A 89 14.00 3.52 -9.86
CA PHE A 89 13.41 2.52 -8.98
C PHE A 89 12.51 1.54 -9.75
N ILE A 90 11.52 2.05 -10.49
CA ILE A 90 10.51 1.20 -11.14
C ILE A 90 11.11 0.31 -12.23
N LYS A 91 12.21 0.75 -12.87
CA LYS A 91 12.95 -0.08 -13.84
C LYS A 91 13.63 -1.26 -13.15
N GLU A 92 14.29 -1.04 -12.02
CA GLU A 92 14.92 -2.12 -11.27
C GLU A 92 13.87 -3.07 -10.69
N TYR A 93 12.77 -2.53 -10.14
CA TYR A 93 11.64 -3.31 -9.66
C TYR A 93 11.06 -4.23 -10.76
N ILE A 94 10.82 -3.70 -11.96
CA ILE A 94 10.33 -4.48 -13.11
C ILE A 94 11.33 -5.56 -13.52
N LYS A 95 12.64 -5.30 -13.49
CA LYS A 95 13.65 -6.34 -13.78
C LYS A 95 13.58 -7.49 -12.79
N VAL A 96 13.44 -7.20 -11.50
CA VAL A 96 13.29 -8.24 -10.46
C VAL A 96 12.03 -9.07 -10.71
N LEU A 97 10.90 -8.41 -11.01
CA LEU A 97 9.66 -9.13 -11.33
C LEU A 97 9.76 -9.94 -12.61
N LEU A 98 10.44 -9.44 -13.66
CA LEU A 98 10.65 -10.18 -14.90
C LEU A 98 11.34 -11.52 -14.64
N THR A 99 12.45 -11.50 -13.88
CA THR A 99 13.18 -12.72 -13.52
C THR A 99 12.27 -13.69 -12.76
N LYS A 100 11.56 -13.21 -11.73
CA LYS A 100 10.64 -14.06 -10.95
C LYS A 100 9.50 -14.65 -11.79
N ILE A 101 8.90 -13.85 -12.69
CA ILE A 101 7.82 -14.30 -13.55
C ILE A 101 8.32 -15.33 -14.57
N GLU A 102 9.52 -15.14 -15.13
CA GLU A 102 10.13 -16.10 -16.05
C GLU A 102 10.42 -17.43 -15.35
N GLU A 103 10.93 -17.39 -14.11
CA GLU A 103 11.17 -18.58 -13.29
C GLU A 103 9.88 -19.32 -12.89
N GLU A 104 8.82 -18.59 -12.51
CA GLU A 104 7.56 -19.16 -12.01
C GLU A 104 6.61 -19.61 -13.14
N LYS A 105 6.56 -18.87 -14.24
CA LYS A 105 5.52 -18.98 -15.28
C LYS A 105 6.06 -19.10 -16.70
N GLY A 106 7.38 -19.02 -16.87
CA GLY A 106 8.04 -19.13 -18.17
C GLY A 106 8.16 -17.81 -18.95
N LYS A 107 8.93 -17.88 -20.02
CA LYS A 107 9.34 -16.73 -20.83
C LYS A 107 8.18 -15.93 -21.44
N GLU A 108 7.15 -16.61 -21.93
CA GLU A 108 5.99 -15.97 -22.56
C GLU A 108 5.27 -15.03 -21.57
N ALA A 109 5.05 -15.49 -20.34
CA ALA A 109 4.44 -14.67 -19.29
C ALA A 109 5.31 -13.46 -18.92
N ALA A 110 6.64 -13.61 -18.92
CA ALA A 110 7.57 -12.51 -18.66
C ALA A 110 7.56 -11.46 -19.79
N ASP A 111 7.52 -11.91 -21.05
CA ASP A 111 7.43 -11.02 -22.21
C ASP A 111 6.11 -10.24 -22.23
N ASP A 112 5.00 -10.87 -21.86
CA ASP A 112 3.70 -10.19 -21.73
C ASP A 112 3.65 -9.22 -20.56
N PHE A 113 4.23 -9.57 -19.41
CA PHE A 113 4.42 -8.63 -18.30
C PHE A 113 5.23 -7.41 -18.73
N LYS A 114 6.32 -7.60 -19.48
CA LYS A 114 7.16 -6.49 -19.97
C LYS A 114 6.39 -5.50 -20.83
N LYS A 115 5.49 -5.99 -21.70
CA LYS A 115 4.62 -5.14 -22.54
C LYS A 115 3.66 -4.32 -21.69
N ARG A 116 2.95 -4.96 -20.74
CA ARG A 116 2.01 -4.30 -19.83
C ARG A 116 2.70 -3.27 -18.93
N ALA A 117 3.90 -3.61 -18.45
CA ALA A 117 4.71 -2.73 -17.61
C ALA A 117 5.09 -1.43 -18.33
N ALA A 118 5.41 -1.46 -19.62
CA ALA A 118 5.70 -0.25 -20.39
C ALA A 118 4.51 0.72 -20.40
N THR A 119 3.29 0.22 -20.60
CA THR A 119 2.06 1.03 -20.57
C THR A 119 1.76 1.54 -19.16
N GLY A 120 1.78 0.67 -18.15
CA GLY A 120 1.50 1.03 -16.76
C GLY A 120 2.48 2.08 -16.21
N VAL A 121 3.78 1.90 -16.43
CA VAL A 121 4.79 2.88 -15.99
C VAL A 121 4.61 4.22 -16.68
N LYS A 122 4.29 4.23 -17.99
CA LYS A 122 4.04 5.48 -18.71
C LYS A 122 2.89 6.27 -18.07
N LYS A 123 1.79 5.61 -17.69
CA LYS A 123 0.66 6.25 -17.00
C LYS A 123 1.04 6.87 -15.68
N VAL A 124 1.84 6.18 -14.87
CA VAL A 124 2.33 6.72 -13.60
C VAL A 124 3.19 7.96 -13.83
N LEU A 125 4.06 7.93 -14.84
CA LEU A 125 4.95 9.06 -15.16
C LEU A 125 4.23 10.27 -15.75
N GLU A 126 3.12 10.06 -16.47
CA GLU A 126 2.26 11.13 -16.98
C GLU A 126 1.61 11.90 -15.82
N ASN A 127 1.12 11.18 -14.81
CA ASN A 127 0.44 11.75 -13.63
C ASN A 127 1.35 11.83 -12.39
N PHE A 128 2.67 11.86 -12.58
CA PHE A 128 3.66 11.70 -11.50
C PHE A 128 3.42 12.61 -10.28
N LYS A 129 3.00 13.85 -10.53
CA LYS A 129 2.83 14.87 -9.49
C LYS A 129 1.63 14.64 -8.58
N ASN A 130 0.68 13.82 -8.99
CA ASN A 130 -0.53 13.56 -8.20
C ASN A 130 -0.30 12.40 -7.23
N TRP A 131 0.60 11.48 -7.57
CA TRP A 131 0.85 10.30 -6.75
C TRP A 131 1.54 10.67 -5.44
N GLN A 132 0.94 10.18 -4.35
CA GLN A 132 1.61 9.93 -3.09
C GLN A 132 2.18 8.51 -3.10
N PHE A 133 3.39 8.34 -2.56
CA PHE A 133 4.11 7.08 -2.62
C PHE A 133 4.16 6.45 -1.23
N PHE A 134 3.87 5.16 -1.17
CA PHE A 134 3.93 4.38 0.06
C PHE A 134 4.70 3.09 -0.16
N GLN A 135 5.25 2.53 0.92
CA GLN A 135 5.91 1.22 0.93
C GLN A 135 5.39 0.38 2.11
N GLY A 136 5.69 -0.92 2.11
CA GLY A 136 5.30 -1.81 3.20
C GLY A 136 5.94 -1.42 4.54
N GLU A 137 5.37 -1.95 5.64
CA GLU A 137 5.79 -1.64 7.02
C GLU A 137 7.30 -1.79 7.24
N ASN A 138 7.92 -2.83 6.66
CA ASN A 138 9.35 -3.11 6.84
C ASN A 138 10.27 -2.21 6.01
N MET A 139 9.72 -1.35 5.13
CA MET A 139 10.49 -0.45 4.26
C MET A 139 11.61 -1.16 3.49
N ALA A 140 11.38 -2.40 3.08
CA ALA A 140 12.42 -3.24 2.48
C ALA A 140 12.89 -2.68 1.13
N ASP A 141 14.22 -2.66 0.94
CA ASP A 141 14.83 -2.25 -0.32
C ASP A 141 14.30 -3.09 -1.50
N GLY A 142 13.82 -2.41 -2.54
CA GLY A 142 13.25 -3.06 -3.72
C GLY A 142 11.84 -3.64 -3.53
N GLY A 143 11.21 -3.42 -2.37
CA GLY A 143 9.79 -3.69 -2.13
C GLY A 143 8.87 -2.90 -3.05
N MET A 144 7.59 -3.24 -3.09
CA MET A 144 6.63 -2.53 -3.92
C MET A 144 6.42 -1.10 -3.40
N ILE A 145 6.44 -0.14 -4.32
CA ILE A 145 5.90 1.20 -4.07
C ILE A 145 4.42 1.21 -4.47
N VAL A 146 3.58 1.46 -3.47
CA VAL A 146 2.14 1.66 -3.61
C VAL A 146 1.90 3.12 -4.00
N LEU A 147 1.06 3.32 -5.00
CA LEU A 147 0.71 4.65 -5.49
C LEU A 147 -0.67 5.01 -4.97
N MET A 148 -0.83 6.21 -4.43
CA MET A 148 -2.10 6.70 -3.91
C MET A 148 -2.40 8.06 -4.50
N ASP A 149 -3.65 8.29 -4.88
CA ASP A 149 -4.16 9.58 -5.33
C ASP A 149 -5.64 9.68 -4.93
N TYR A 150 -6.25 10.83 -5.13
CA TYR A 150 -7.65 11.08 -4.84
C TYR A 150 -8.49 11.04 -6.11
N ARG A 151 -9.74 10.57 -6.00
CA ARG A 151 -10.73 10.70 -7.07
C ARG A 151 -11.01 12.17 -7.37
N GLU A 152 -11.78 12.44 -8.43
CA GLU A 152 -12.15 13.81 -8.83
C GLU A 152 -12.90 14.59 -7.75
N ASP A 153 -13.49 13.89 -6.76
CA ASP A 153 -14.11 14.50 -5.58
C ASP A 153 -13.09 15.12 -4.60
N GLY A 154 -11.79 14.82 -4.76
CA GLY A 154 -10.70 15.30 -3.91
C GLY A 154 -10.67 14.72 -2.49
N VAL A 155 -11.53 13.73 -2.19
CA VAL A 155 -11.71 13.19 -0.83
C VAL A 155 -11.56 11.68 -0.78
N THR A 156 -11.98 10.98 -1.83
CA THR A 156 -11.96 9.51 -1.88
C THR A 156 -10.58 9.02 -2.33
N PRO A 157 -9.78 8.40 -1.43
CA PRO A 157 -8.46 7.91 -1.80
C PRO A 157 -8.58 6.62 -2.61
N TYR A 158 -7.70 6.43 -3.59
CA TYR A 158 -7.55 5.14 -4.28
C TYR A 158 -6.07 4.76 -4.39
N PHE A 159 -5.81 3.47 -4.50
CA PHE A 159 -4.46 2.91 -4.45
C PHE A 159 -4.21 2.02 -5.66
N TRP A 160 -3.03 2.13 -6.25
CA TRP A 160 -2.53 1.21 -7.28
C TRP A 160 -1.39 0.34 -6.75
N PHE A 161 -1.49 -0.94 -7.05
CA PHE A 161 -0.49 -1.95 -6.74
C PHE A 161 -0.12 -2.73 -8.00
N VAL A 162 1.16 -3.02 -8.22
CA VAL A 162 1.59 -3.81 -9.39
C VAL A 162 1.08 -5.25 -9.24
N LYS A 163 0.13 -5.65 -10.08
CA LYS A 163 -0.61 -6.92 -9.97
C LYS A 163 0.31 -8.14 -9.88
N ASP A 164 1.31 -8.23 -10.75
CA ASP A 164 2.23 -9.38 -10.80
C ASP A 164 3.28 -9.36 -9.68
N GLY A 165 3.36 -8.26 -8.93
CA GLY A 165 4.18 -8.10 -7.73
C GLY A 165 3.49 -8.52 -6.44
N ILE A 166 2.30 -9.14 -6.52
CA ILE A 166 1.49 -9.56 -5.37
C ILE A 166 1.39 -11.08 -5.26
N ILE A 167 1.39 -11.56 -4.02
CA ILE A 167 1.01 -12.92 -3.64
C ILE A 167 -0.29 -12.84 -2.83
N ALA A 168 -1.28 -13.66 -3.18
CA ALA A 168 -2.53 -13.78 -2.42
C ALA A 168 -2.44 -14.98 -1.48
N GLU A 169 -2.60 -14.73 -0.18
CA GLU A 169 -2.60 -15.76 0.86
C GLU A 169 -4.00 -15.90 1.47
N LYS A 170 -4.50 -17.13 1.52
CA LYS A 170 -5.82 -17.44 2.07
C LYS A 170 -5.68 -17.97 3.50
N TYR A 171 -6.40 -17.34 4.42
CA TYR A 171 -6.60 -17.76 5.80
C TYR A 171 -8.05 -18.20 6.01
#